data_AF-A0A348WA02-F1
#
_entry.id   AF-A0A348WA02-F1
#
_cell.length_a   1.000
_cell.length_b   1.000
_cell.length_c   1.000
_cell.angle_alpha   90.00
_cell.angle_beta   90.00
_cell.angle_gamma   90.00
#
_symmetry.space_group_name_H-M   'P 1'
#
loop_
_entity.id
_entity.type
_entity.pdbx_description
1 polymer ?
#
loop_
_entity_poly.entity_id
_entity_poly.type
_entity_poly.pdbx_seq_one_letter_code
_entity_poly.pdbx_strand_id
1 'polypeptide(L)' 'MARYNLWQNQNLVAAAEALSPAARAEERGAFFGSIAGTFSHLLWADL' A
#
# COMPACT_ATOMS: atom_id res chain seq x y z
N MET A 1 3.38 -18.54 -4.58
CA MET A 1 2.96 -17.13 -4.57
C MET A 1 3.51 -16.32 -3.40
N ALA A 2 3.62 -16.87 -2.17
CA ALA A 2 4.15 -16.15 -1.01
C ALA A 2 5.46 -15.34 -1.24
N ARG A 3 6.48 -15.93 -1.89
CA ARG A 3 7.73 -15.22 -2.21
C ARG A 3 7.54 -14.04 -3.17
N TYR A 4 6.61 -14.17 -4.12
CA TYR A 4 6.31 -13.11 -5.09
C TYR A 4 5.53 -11.98 -4.42
N ASN A 5 4.50 -12.31 -3.62
CA ASN A 5 3.76 -11.33 -2.82
C ASN A 5 4.69 -10.55 -1.89
N LEU A 6 5.61 -11.26 -1.21
CA LEU A 6 6.60 -10.62 -0.35
C LEU A 6 7.47 -9.61 -1.11
N TRP A 7 8.02 -10.00 -2.26
CA TRP A 7 8.81 -9.11 -3.10
C TRP A 7 7.98 -7.90 -3.56
N GLN A 8 6.75 -8.11 -4.01
CA GLN A 8 5.88 -7.02 -4.47
C GLN A 8 5.54 -6.05 -3.34
N ASN A 9 5.20 -6.56 -2.15
CA ASN A 9 4.92 -5.75 -0.97
C ASN A 9 6.13 -4.91 -0.56
N GLN A 10 7.34 -5.48 -0.62
CA GLN A 10 8.58 -4.74 -0.34
C GLN A 10 8.76 -3.56 -1.30
N ASN A 11 8.51 -3.75 -2.61
CA ASN A 11 8.60 -2.68 -3.59
C ASN A 11 7.56 -1.57 -3.34
N LEU A 12 6.31 -1.95 -3.02
CA LEU A 12 5.24 -1.01 -2.72
C LEU A 12 5.54 -0.19 -1.47
N VAL A 13 6.01 -0.84 -0.40
CA VAL A 13 6.39 -0.17 0.85
C VAL A 13 7.54 0.80 0.62
N ALA A 14 8.60 0.38 -0.06
CA ALA A 14 9.75 1.24 -0.38
C ALA A 14 9.34 2.47 -1.21
N ALA A 15 8.44 2.31 -2.19
CA ALA A 15 7.92 3.44 -2.95
C ALA A 15 7.10 4.41 -2.07
N ALA A 16 6.31 3.88 -1.13
CA ALA A 16 5.49 4.67 -0.23
C ALA A 16 6.30 5.45 0.83
N GLU A 17 7.53 5.04 1.14
CA GLU A 17 8.43 5.76 2.05
C GLU A 17 8.84 7.15 1.54
N ALA A 18 8.82 7.36 0.21
CA ALA A 18 9.07 8.67 -0.39
C ALA A 18 7.92 9.67 -0.15
N LEU A 19 6.78 9.22 0.39
CA LEU A 19 5.59 10.03 0.62
C LEU A 19 5.42 10.36 2.11
N SER A 20 5.01 11.60 2.39
CA SER A 20 4.62 11.98 3.75
C SER A 20 3.39 11.16 4.20
N PRO A 21 3.16 11.01 5.51
CA PRO A 21 1.95 10.36 6.02
C PRO A 21 0.66 11.01 5.50
N ALA A 22 0.61 12.34 5.44
CA ALA A 22 -0.53 13.08 4.91
C ALA A 22 -0.72 12.80 3.41
N ALA A 23 0.37 12.75 2.64
CA ALA A 23 0.30 12.36 1.23
C ALA A 23 -0.24 10.95 1.10
N ARG A 24 0.18 9.95 1.90
CA ARG A 24 -0.35 8.59 1.80
C ARG A 24 -1.85 8.49 2.13
N ALA A 25 -2.35 9.34 3.03
CA ALA A 25 -3.76 9.38 3.43
C ALA A 25 -4.66 10.20 2.49
N GLU A 26 -4.09 11.00 1.60
CA GLU A 26 -4.86 11.83 0.67
C GLU A 26 -5.73 10.99 -0.29
N GLU A 27 -6.98 11.44 -0.45
CA GLU A 27 -7.96 10.86 -1.37
C GLU A 27 -7.53 11.06 -2.83
N ARG A 28 -7.43 9.94 -3.56
CA ARG A 28 -6.95 9.91 -4.96
C ARG A 28 -7.91 9.20 -5.91
N GLY A 29 -9.13 8.88 -5.46
CA GLY A 29 -10.08 8.12 -6.26
C GLY A 29 -9.63 6.69 -6.55
N ALA A 30 -8.70 6.15 -5.74
CA ALA A 30 -8.39 4.73 -5.77
C ALA A 30 -9.62 3.93 -5.31
N PHE A 31 -9.68 2.62 -5.62
CA PHE A 31 -10.80 1.77 -5.17
C PHE A 31 -11.01 1.84 -3.64
N PHE A 32 -9.91 1.94 -2.88
CA PHE A 32 -9.93 2.15 -1.42
C PHE A 32 -9.69 3.61 -1.00
N GLY A 33 -10.02 4.57 -1.86
CA GLY A 33 -9.90 6.02 -1.64
C GLY A 33 -8.47 6.54 -1.75
N SER A 34 -7.59 6.06 -0.86
CA SER A 34 -6.20 6.52 -0.71
C SER A 34 -5.18 5.39 -0.88
N ILE A 35 -3.89 5.77 -0.90
CA ILE A 35 -2.77 4.82 -0.89
C ILE A 35 -2.79 4.03 0.43
N ALA A 36 -2.99 4.71 1.55
CA ALA A 36 -3.10 4.09 2.87
C ALA A 36 -4.29 3.11 2.97
N GLY A 37 -5.44 3.45 2.39
CA GLY A 37 -6.60 2.54 2.32
C GLY A 37 -6.29 1.27 1.53
N THR A 38 -5.60 1.42 0.39
CA THR A 38 -5.17 0.28 -0.44
C THR A 38 -4.20 -0.62 0.32
N PHE A 39 -3.22 -0.05 1.02
CA PHE A 39 -2.25 -0.82 1.81
C PHE A 39 -2.92 -1.54 2.99
N SER A 40 -3.94 -0.92 3.60
CA SER A 40 -4.71 -1.57 4.67
C SER A 40 -5.46 -2.80 4.17
N HIS A 41 -6.03 -2.74 2.96
CA HIS A 41 -6.64 -3.90 2.33
C HIS A 41 -5.64 -5.01 2.04
N LEU A 42 -4.46 -4.67 1.48
CA LEU A 42 -3.40 -5.64 1.20
C LEU A 42 -2.93 -6.34 2.48
N LEU A 43 -2.72 -5.59 3.57
CA LEU A 43 -2.35 -6.15 4.86
C LEU A 43 -3.38 -7.17 5.37
N TRP A 44 -4.68 -6.85 5.27
CA TRP A 44 -5.75 -7.78 5.65
C TRP A 44 -5.87 -8.99 4.74
N ALA A 45 -5.55 -8.86 3.45
CA ALA A 45 -5.62 -9.95 2.49
C ALA A 45 -4.43 -10.93 2.61
N ASP A 46 -3.29 -10.45 3.11
CA ASP A 46 -2.07 -11.26 3.29
C ASP A 46 -1.96 -11.92 4.69
N LEU A 47 -2.77 -11.48 5.68
CA LEU A 47 -2.92 -12.13 6.99
C LEU A 47 -3.79 -13.39 6.89
#